data_AF-A0A417XS34-F1
#
_entry.id   AF-A0A417XS34-F1
#
_cell.length_a   1.000
_cell.length_b   1.000
_cell.length_c   1.000
_cell.angle_alpha   90.00
_cell.angle_beta   90.00
_cell.angle_gamma   90.00
#
_symmetry.space_group_name_H-M   'P 1'
#
loop_
_entity.id
_entity.type
_entity.pdbx_description
1 polymer ?
#
loop_
_entity_poly.entity_id
_entity_poly.type
_entity_poly.pdbx_seq_one_letter_code
_entity_poly.pdbx_strand_id
1 'polypeptide(L)'
;MKRKRPGPRMTADLRDIVDLMLATGCRIGEAAGFIYPEIDLSSETPTLTVSGTIVTETGKGTFRQPWTKSDAGYRTLFLPPFAVDILMRRMIESPANRNGAVFTTRNGTWRQVSNWERLWNRVVDGTAYDWVTFHTFRKSVATLIDQTVDSKAAQAQLGHANEDITLEHYIHKAKVAPDLTDYLERFRPPITPTT
;
A
#
# COMPACT_ATOMS: atom_id res chain seq x y z
N MET A 1 -25.34 -34.50 6.91
CA MET A 1 -24.92 -33.15 7.34
C MET A 1 -23.47 -32.91 6.90
N LYS A 2 -23.20 -32.06 5.90
CA LYS A 2 -21.82 -31.75 5.49
C LYS A 2 -21.17 -30.87 6.56
N ARG A 3 -20.16 -31.41 7.24
CA ARG A 3 -19.36 -30.71 8.25
C ARG A 3 -18.70 -29.49 7.58
N LYS A 4 -19.13 -28.27 7.95
CA LYS A 4 -18.57 -27.02 7.44
C LYS A 4 -17.08 -27.03 7.84
N ARG A 5 -16.18 -27.15 6.85
CA ARG A 5 -14.74 -27.04 7.12
C ARG A 5 -14.51 -25.68 7.78
N PRO A 6 -13.74 -25.59 8.87
CA PRO A 6 -13.38 -24.29 9.44
C PRO A 6 -12.80 -23.45 8.31
N GLY A 7 -13.35 -22.26 8.10
CA GLY A 7 -12.78 -21.31 7.15
C GLY A 7 -11.31 -21.06 7.53
N PRO A 8 -10.43 -20.74 6.56
CA PRO A 8 -9.07 -20.34 6.86
C PRO A 8 -9.06 -19.25 7.94
N ARG A 9 -8.07 -19.27 8.85
CA ARG A 9 -7.84 -18.16 9.81
C ARG A 9 -7.94 -16.84 9.05
N MET A 10 -8.69 -15.88 9.60
CA MET A 10 -8.72 -14.51 9.07
C MET A 10 -7.28 -14.02 8.95
N THR A 11 -6.81 -13.84 7.71
CA THR A 11 -5.50 -13.25 7.46
C THR A 11 -5.63 -11.75 7.73
N ALA A 12 -4.76 -11.20 8.57
CA ALA A 12 -4.66 -9.76 8.81
C ALA A 12 -4.33 -8.97 7.52
N ASP A 13 -3.90 -9.64 6.45
CA ASP A 13 -3.59 -9.12 5.12
C ASP A 13 -4.51 -8.00 4.63
N LEU A 14 -5.84 -8.16 4.70
CA LEU A 14 -6.77 -7.14 4.20
C LEU A 14 -6.73 -5.88 5.07
N ARG A 15 -6.64 -6.04 6.39
CA ARG A 15 -6.49 -4.91 7.32
C ARG A 15 -5.16 -4.20 7.08
N ASP A 16 -4.08 -4.98 7.07
CA ASP A 16 -2.71 -4.48 6.91
C ASP A 16 -2.52 -3.72 5.61
N ILE A 17 -3.07 -4.20 4.48
CA ILE A 17 -2.92 -3.49 3.21
C ILE A 17 -3.75 -2.20 3.18
N VAL A 18 -4.93 -2.17 3.81
CA VAL A 18 -5.74 -0.95 3.94
C VAL A 18 -5.01 0.07 4.81
N ASP A 19 -4.48 -0.35 5.95
CA ASP A 19 -3.74 0.52 6.87
C ASP A 19 -2.47 1.06 6.18
N LEU A 20 -1.73 0.22 5.44
CA LEU A 20 -0.57 0.70 4.66
C LEU A 20 -0.96 1.62 3.49
N MET A 21 -2.14 1.45 2.91
CA MET A 21 -2.67 2.40 1.93
C MET A 21 -3.03 3.75 2.57
N LEU A 22 -3.56 3.75 3.79
CA LEU A 22 -3.79 4.97 4.56
C LEU A 22 -2.48 5.64 5.03
N ALA A 23 -1.46 4.83 5.32
CA ALA A 23 -0.14 5.31 5.71
C ALA A 23 0.66 5.95 4.56
N THR A 24 0.30 5.68 3.31
CA THR A 24 1.13 6.05 2.15
C THR A 24 0.37 6.78 1.05
N GLY A 25 -0.96 6.62 0.98
CA GLY A 25 -1.77 7.06 -0.16
C GLY A 25 -1.52 6.27 -1.43
N CYS A 26 -0.80 5.14 -1.38
CA CYS A 26 -0.51 4.32 -2.56
C CYS A 26 -1.77 3.74 -3.21
N ARG A 27 -1.71 3.48 -4.51
CA ARG A 27 -2.75 2.69 -5.19
C ARG A 27 -2.70 1.24 -4.71
N ILE A 28 -3.80 0.51 -4.78
CA ILE A 28 -3.85 -0.91 -4.36
C ILE A 28 -2.81 -1.78 -5.09
N GLY A 29 -2.58 -1.54 -6.39
CA GLY A 29 -1.55 -2.26 -7.14
C GLY A 29 -0.12 -1.97 -6.65
N GLU A 30 0.15 -0.72 -6.25
CA GLU A 30 1.44 -0.31 -5.66
C GLU A 30 1.61 -0.94 -4.28
N ALA A 31 0.60 -0.84 -3.40
CA ALA A 31 0.62 -1.40 -2.06
C ALA A 31 0.77 -2.93 -2.05
N ALA A 32 0.05 -3.62 -2.94
CA ALA A 32 0.19 -5.07 -3.13
C ALA A 32 1.57 -5.48 -3.68
N GLY A 33 2.31 -4.52 -4.25
CA GLY A 33 3.63 -4.69 -4.83
C GLY A 33 4.78 -4.25 -3.93
N PHE A 34 4.54 -3.89 -2.67
CA PHE A 34 5.62 -3.55 -1.74
C PHE A 34 6.55 -4.74 -1.50
N ILE A 35 7.85 -4.44 -1.45
CA ILE A 35 8.90 -5.42 -1.17
C ILE A 35 9.82 -4.91 -0.06
N TYR A 36 10.25 -5.80 0.84
CA TYR A 36 11.14 -5.47 1.94
C TYR A 36 12.48 -4.84 1.52
N PRO A 37 13.12 -5.22 0.39
CA PRO A 37 14.32 -4.53 -0.09
C PRO A 37 14.14 -3.04 -0.41
N GLU A 38 12.90 -2.55 -0.55
CA GLU A 38 12.59 -1.15 -0.82
C GLU A 38 12.10 -0.40 0.44
N ILE A 39 12.17 -1.04 1.60
CA ILE A 39 11.73 -0.49 2.88
C ILE A 39 12.94 -0.36 3.81
N ASP A 40 13.22 0.87 4.22
CA ASP A 40 14.19 1.15 5.28
C ASP A 40 13.44 1.38 6.59
N LEU A 41 13.45 0.37 7.47
CA LEU A 41 12.92 0.46 8.83
C LEU A 41 14.01 0.77 9.86
N SER A 42 15.28 0.88 9.43
CA SER A 42 16.43 1.03 10.31
C SER A 42 16.88 2.48 10.50
N SER A 43 16.47 3.36 9.59
CA SER A 43 16.70 4.79 9.67
C SER A 43 15.90 5.45 10.81
N GLU A 44 16.39 6.60 11.28
CA GLU A 44 15.68 7.46 12.25
C GLU A 44 14.29 7.88 11.73
N THR A 45 14.18 8.11 10.42
CA THR A 45 12.91 8.34 9.74
C THR A 45 12.67 7.21 8.72
N PRO A 46 11.85 6.20 9.06
CA PRO A 46 11.61 5.05 8.20
C PRO A 46 11.00 5.44 6.84
N THR A 47 11.43 4.75 5.77
CA THR A 47 10.97 5.06 4.41
C THR A 47 10.60 3.82 3.59
N LEU A 48 9.77 4.04 2.57
CA LEU A 48 9.42 3.07 1.55
C LEU A 48 9.59 3.71 0.17
N THR A 49 10.33 3.04 -0.72
CA THR A 49 10.41 3.42 -2.13
C THR A 49 9.35 2.67 -2.93
N VAL A 50 8.42 3.39 -3.55
CA VAL A 50 7.38 2.85 -4.42
C VAL A 50 7.93 2.76 -5.84
N SER A 51 8.36 1.58 -6.28
CA SER A 51 8.93 1.38 -7.62
C SER A 51 8.07 0.56 -8.58
N GLY A 52 7.11 -0.21 -8.06
CA GLY A 52 6.38 -1.19 -8.86
C GLY A 52 4.91 -1.30 -8.52
N THR A 53 4.20 -2.02 -9.39
CA THR A 53 2.77 -2.27 -9.26
C THR A 53 2.43 -3.70 -9.65
N ILE A 54 1.43 -4.28 -9.01
CA ILE A 54 0.91 -5.59 -9.41
C ILE A 54 0.03 -5.44 -10.65
N VAL A 55 0.38 -6.20 -11.69
CA VAL A 55 -0.35 -6.29 -12.95
C VAL A 55 -0.81 -7.72 -13.13
N THR A 56 -2.01 -7.89 -13.69
CA THR A 56 -2.51 -9.19 -14.17
C THR A 56 -2.83 -9.06 -15.64
N GLU A 57 -2.18 -9.88 -16.46
CA GLU A 57 -2.39 -9.91 -17.90
C GLU A 57 -2.85 -11.30 -18.34
N THR A 58 -3.88 -11.34 -19.19
CA THR A 58 -4.35 -12.59 -19.81
C THR A 58 -3.18 -13.26 -20.54
N GLY A 59 -2.94 -14.53 -20.25
CA GLY A 59 -1.84 -15.31 -20.83
C GLY A 59 -0.48 -15.16 -20.15
N LYS A 60 -0.23 -14.10 -19.36
CA LYS A 60 1.03 -13.93 -18.59
C LYS A 60 0.87 -14.13 -17.08
N GLY A 61 -0.36 -14.13 -16.58
CA GLY A 61 -0.65 -14.28 -15.16
C GLY A 61 -0.41 -13.00 -14.37
N THR A 62 -0.09 -13.16 -13.09
CA THR A 62 0.05 -12.05 -12.13
C THR A 62 1.51 -11.85 -11.76
N PHE A 63 2.02 -10.64 -11.99
CA PHE A 63 3.41 -10.29 -11.72
C PHE A 63 3.52 -8.86 -11.19
N ARG A 64 4.67 -8.56 -10.57
CA ARG A 64 5.05 -7.20 -10.22
C ARG A 64 5.78 -6.57 -11.40
N GLN A 65 5.20 -5.51 -11.95
CA GLN A 65 5.88 -4.65 -12.92
C GLN A 65 6.83 -3.73 -12.14
N PRO A 66 8.15 -3.73 -12.41
CA PRO A 66 9.14 -2.97 -11.65
C PRO A 66 9.26 -1.49 -12.07
N TRP A 67 8.22 -0.97 -12.73
CA TRP A 67 8.08 0.45 -13.03
C TRP A 67 6.61 0.84 -12.86
N THR A 68 6.37 2.12 -12.61
CA THR A 68 5.03 2.69 -12.62
C THR A 68 4.73 3.27 -14.01
N LYS A 69 3.44 3.40 -14.38
CA LYS A 69 3.04 3.90 -15.72
C LYS A 69 3.50 5.34 -16.01
N SER A 70 3.96 6.08 -15.00
CA SER A 70 4.44 7.45 -15.11
C SER A 70 5.59 7.66 -14.12
N ASP A 71 6.62 8.42 -14.47
CA ASP A 71 7.77 8.70 -13.58
C ASP A 71 7.36 9.25 -12.20
N ALA A 72 6.22 9.95 -12.11
CA ALA A 72 5.68 10.45 -10.86
C ALA A 72 5.26 9.34 -9.87
N GLY A 73 5.03 8.12 -10.33
CA GLY A 73 4.75 6.98 -9.46
C GLY A 73 6.00 6.48 -8.74
N TYR A 74 7.21 6.75 -9.25
CA TYR A 74 8.48 6.38 -8.63
C TYR A 74 8.90 7.40 -7.56
N ARG A 75 8.62 7.06 -6.30
CA ARG A 75 8.80 7.98 -5.17
C ARG A 75 9.16 7.27 -3.88
N THR A 76 9.86 7.97 -3.00
CA THR A 76 10.14 7.52 -1.62
C THR A 76 9.23 8.26 -0.66
N LEU A 77 8.54 7.50 0.19
CA LEU A 77 7.59 7.99 1.17
C LEU A 77 8.13 7.73 2.58
N PHE A 78 7.95 8.69 3.48
CA PHE A 78 8.16 8.47 4.90
C PHE A 78 7.01 7.66 5.48
N LEU A 79 7.33 6.75 6.41
CA LEU A 79 6.37 5.82 7.00
C LEU A 79 5.98 6.29 8.41
N PRO A 80 4.68 6.54 8.69
CA PRO A 80 4.24 6.86 10.04
C PRO A 80 4.44 5.67 10.98
N PRO A 81 4.60 5.89 12.30
CA PRO A 81 4.83 4.84 13.29
C PRO A 81 3.89 3.62 13.16
N PHE A 82 2.59 3.83 12.95
CA PHE A 82 1.67 2.69 12.81
C PHE A 82 1.95 1.81 11.59
N ALA A 83 2.52 2.36 10.52
CA ALA A 83 2.92 1.60 9.34
C ALA A 83 4.17 0.76 9.63
N VAL A 84 5.11 1.31 10.39
CA VAL A 84 6.31 0.62 10.87
C VAL A 84 5.91 -0.58 11.73
N ASP A 85 4.98 -0.39 12.68
CA ASP A 85 4.45 -1.46 13.54
C ASP A 85 3.88 -2.62 12.70
N ILE A 86 3.10 -2.30 11.66
CA ILE A 86 2.52 -3.30 10.74
C ILE A 86 3.64 -4.05 9.99
N LEU A 87 4.60 -3.32 9.41
CA LEU A 87 5.67 -3.91 8.61
C LEU A 87 6.59 -4.81 9.44
N MET A 88 6.93 -4.39 10.67
CA MET A 88 7.73 -5.18 11.61
C MET A 88 6.98 -6.44 12.05
N ARG A 89 5.70 -6.33 12.44
CA ARG A 89 4.90 -7.51 12.77
C ARG A 89 4.82 -8.50 11.61
N ARG A 90 4.54 -7.99 10.40
CA ARG A 90 4.46 -8.83 9.19
C ARG A 90 5.77 -9.51 8.85
N MET A 91 6.91 -8.84 9.07
CA MET A 91 8.23 -9.42 8.83
C MET A 91 8.45 -10.69 9.67
N ILE A 92 7.90 -10.72 10.89
CA ILE A 92 7.95 -11.86 11.81
C ILE A 92 6.91 -12.93 11.43
N GLU A 93 5.66 -12.53 11.19
CA GLU A 93 4.54 -13.44 10.94
C GLU A 93 4.53 -14.07 9.54
N SER A 94 5.10 -13.36 8.56
CA SER A 94 5.13 -13.76 7.15
C SER A 94 6.43 -13.27 6.50
N PRO A 95 7.56 -13.95 6.78
CA PRO A 95 8.87 -13.55 6.28
C PRO A 95 8.92 -13.43 4.76
N ALA A 96 9.81 -12.58 4.27
CA ALA A 96 10.01 -12.34 2.85
C ALA A 96 10.27 -13.65 2.09
N ASN A 97 9.51 -13.86 1.03
CA ASN A 97 9.78 -14.94 0.08
C ASN A 97 10.88 -14.53 -0.91
N ARG A 98 11.16 -15.38 -1.90
CA ARG A 98 12.12 -15.08 -2.99
C ARG A 98 11.86 -13.77 -3.75
N ASN A 99 10.64 -13.24 -3.71
CA ASN A 99 10.28 -11.98 -4.37
C ASN A 99 10.49 -10.77 -3.44
N GLY A 100 10.90 -10.97 -2.19
CA GLY A 100 10.98 -9.91 -1.19
C GLY A 100 9.61 -9.37 -0.76
N ALA A 101 8.51 -10.03 -1.12
CA ALA A 101 7.17 -9.42 -1.09
C ALA A 101 6.60 -9.28 0.33
N VAL A 102 6.02 -8.10 0.63
CA VAL A 102 5.27 -7.84 1.88
C VAL A 102 3.93 -8.57 1.92
N PHE A 103 3.27 -8.67 0.75
CA PHE A 103 2.01 -9.38 0.58
C PHE A 103 2.13 -10.50 -0.43
N THR A 104 1.76 -11.71 -0.02
CA THR A 104 1.80 -12.89 -0.90
C THR A 104 0.55 -13.73 -0.76
N THR A 105 0.34 -14.61 -1.73
CA THR A 105 -0.60 -15.72 -1.55
C THR A 105 0.04 -16.77 -0.64
N ARG A 106 -0.77 -17.72 -0.16
CA ARG A 106 -0.27 -18.88 0.61
C ARG A 106 0.83 -19.67 -0.14
N ASN A 107 0.87 -19.60 -1.46
CA ASN A 107 1.86 -20.28 -2.30
C ASN A 107 3.10 -19.41 -2.58
N GLY A 108 3.21 -18.24 -1.92
CA GLY A 108 4.31 -17.31 -2.12
C GLY A 108 4.28 -16.59 -3.48
N THR A 109 3.13 -16.48 -4.14
CA THR A 109 2.99 -15.73 -5.39
C THR A 109 2.43 -14.33 -5.15
N TRP A 110 2.55 -13.45 -6.15
CA TRP A 110 1.83 -12.18 -6.15
C TRP A 110 0.32 -12.42 -6.09
N ARG A 111 -0.38 -11.55 -5.35
CA ARG A 111 -1.84 -11.59 -5.24
C ARG A 111 -2.46 -10.60 -6.22
N GLN A 112 -3.44 -11.06 -6.98
CA GLN A 112 -4.19 -10.21 -7.92
C GLN A 112 -4.90 -9.05 -7.20
N VAL A 113 -4.92 -7.87 -7.84
CA VAL A 113 -5.69 -6.71 -7.38
C VAL A 113 -7.18 -7.05 -7.24
N SER A 114 -7.74 -7.77 -8.22
CA SER A 114 -9.14 -8.23 -8.17
C SER A 114 -9.45 -9.15 -6.98
N ASN A 115 -8.46 -9.86 -6.44
CA ASN A 115 -8.65 -10.66 -5.23
C ASN A 115 -8.73 -9.79 -3.98
N TRP A 116 -7.97 -8.68 -3.93
CA TRP A 116 -8.12 -7.69 -2.86
C TRP A 116 -9.49 -7.04 -2.91
N GLU A 117 -9.92 -6.58 -4.10
CA GLU A 117 -11.24 -5.97 -4.31
C GLU A 117 -12.37 -6.92 -3.90
N ARG A 118 -12.28 -8.20 -4.29
CA ARG A 118 -13.26 -9.21 -3.87
C ARG A 118 -13.28 -9.43 -2.36
N LEU A 119 -12.12 -9.42 -1.69
CA LEU A 119 -12.05 -9.56 -0.24
C LEU A 119 -12.67 -8.35 0.45
N TRP A 120 -12.34 -7.15 -0.01
CA TRP A 120 -12.90 -5.90 0.50
C TRP A 120 -14.42 -5.84 0.32
N ASN A 121 -14.91 -6.08 -0.90
CA ASN A 121 -16.34 -6.03 -1.20
C ASN A 121 -17.12 -7.01 -0.32
N ARG A 122 -16.58 -8.20 -0.02
CA ARG A 122 -17.23 -9.15 0.91
C ARG A 122 -17.37 -8.59 2.33
N VAL A 123 -16.46 -7.74 2.78
CA VAL A 123 -16.50 -7.14 4.12
C VAL A 123 -17.52 -6.02 4.19
N VAL A 124 -17.62 -5.20 3.13
CA VAL A 124 -18.51 -4.03 3.12
C VAL A 124 -19.90 -4.29 2.55
N ASP A 125 -20.11 -5.41 1.87
CA ASP A 125 -21.41 -5.78 1.29
C ASP A 125 -22.52 -5.79 2.35
N GLY A 126 -23.59 -5.04 2.10
CA GLY A 126 -24.71 -4.87 3.02
C GLY A 126 -24.43 -4.00 4.26
N THR A 127 -23.27 -3.34 4.33
CA THR A 127 -22.95 -2.36 5.38
C THR A 127 -23.18 -0.93 4.88
N ALA A 128 -23.17 0.06 5.79
CA ALA A 128 -23.21 1.49 5.42
C ALA A 128 -21.95 1.98 4.66
N TYR A 129 -20.97 1.09 4.45
CA TYR A 129 -19.69 1.37 3.80
C TYR A 129 -19.54 0.65 2.46
N ASP A 130 -20.61 0.11 1.89
CA ASP A 130 -20.62 -0.58 0.58
C ASP A 130 -20.07 0.27 -0.58
N TRP A 131 -20.18 1.60 -0.47
CA TRP A 131 -19.63 2.58 -1.40
C TRP A 131 -18.10 2.78 -1.27
N VAL A 132 -17.49 2.31 -0.19
CA VAL A 132 -16.04 2.46 0.05
C VAL A 132 -15.29 1.50 -0.85
N THR A 133 -14.27 2.00 -1.55
CA THR A 133 -13.37 1.20 -2.38
C THR A 133 -11.92 1.47 -1.98
N PHE A 134 -10.98 0.69 -2.52
CA PHE A 134 -9.55 0.99 -2.33
C PHE A 134 -9.15 2.40 -2.79
N HIS A 135 -9.83 2.95 -3.79
CA HIS A 135 -9.58 4.32 -4.24
C HIS A 135 -10.05 5.36 -3.21
N THR A 136 -11.04 5.04 -2.38
CA THR A 136 -11.51 5.90 -1.29
C THR A 136 -10.39 6.16 -0.28
N PHE A 137 -9.59 5.16 0.11
CA PHE A 137 -8.48 5.36 1.06
C PHE A 137 -7.44 6.35 0.54
N ARG A 138 -7.08 6.23 -0.74
CA ARG A 138 -6.16 7.17 -1.39
C ARG A 138 -6.72 8.59 -1.40
N LYS A 139 -8.02 8.76 -1.67
CA LYS A 139 -8.69 10.07 -1.58
C LYS A 139 -8.67 10.62 -0.17
N SER A 140 -8.91 9.79 0.85
CA SER A 140 -8.85 10.21 2.26
C SER A 140 -7.47 10.75 2.63
N VAL A 141 -6.39 10.09 2.19
CA VAL A 141 -5.02 10.57 2.38
C VAL A 141 -4.80 11.91 1.67
N ALA A 142 -5.25 12.02 0.42
CA ALA A 142 -5.16 13.27 -0.36
C ALA A 142 -5.83 14.44 0.38
N THR A 143 -7.08 14.24 0.79
CA THR A 143 -7.90 15.25 1.45
C THR A 143 -7.32 15.65 2.78
N LEU A 144 -6.82 14.69 3.57
CA LEU A 144 -6.19 15.01 4.85
C LEU A 144 -4.99 15.94 4.64
N ILE A 145 -4.06 15.57 3.76
CA ILE A 145 -2.84 16.35 3.51
C ILE A 145 -3.18 17.73 2.92
N ASP A 146 -4.11 17.79 1.97
CA ASP A 146 -4.55 19.04 1.35
C ASP A 146 -5.13 20.02 2.38
N GLN A 147 -5.92 19.51 3.34
CA GLN A 147 -6.53 20.32 4.38
C GLN A 147 -5.57 20.72 5.50
N THR A 148 -4.54 19.92 5.78
CA THR A 148 -3.61 20.16 6.90
C THR A 148 -2.30 20.81 6.50
N VAL A 149 -1.90 20.67 5.23
CA VAL A 149 -0.64 21.18 4.68
C VAL A 149 -0.93 22.05 3.46
N ASP A 150 -1.03 21.44 2.28
CA ASP A 150 -1.46 22.08 1.02
C ASP A 150 -1.63 21.02 -0.10
N SER A 151 -2.20 21.45 -1.22
CA SER A 151 -2.40 20.60 -2.40
C SER A 151 -1.10 20.09 -3.02
N LYS A 152 0.00 20.84 -2.87
CA LYS A 152 1.30 20.49 -3.45
C LYS A 152 1.93 19.29 -2.71
N ALA A 153 1.84 19.28 -1.39
CA ALA A 153 2.22 18.16 -0.54
C ALA A 153 1.37 16.93 -0.84
N ALA A 154 0.05 17.09 -1.03
CA ALA A 154 -0.84 16.01 -1.42
C ALA A 154 -0.44 15.41 -2.78
N GLN A 155 -0.14 16.24 -3.79
CA GLN A 155 0.34 15.78 -5.10
C GLN A 155 1.66 15.02 -5.01
N ALA A 156 2.62 15.53 -4.21
CA ALA A 156 3.91 14.90 -4.00
C ALA A 156 3.78 13.53 -3.31
N GLN A 157 2.97 13.44 -2.25
CA GLN A 157 2.68 12.17 -1.55
C GLN A 157 2.09 11.13 -2.50
N LEU A 158 1.13 11.55 -3.33
CA LEU A 158 0.39 10.66 -4.20
C LEU A 158 1.13 10.30 -5.49
N GLY A 159 2.17 11.03 -5.86
CA GLY A 159 2.87 10.82 -7.12
C GLY A 159 2.02 11.23 -8.32
N HIS A 160 1.31 12.35 -8.22
CA HIS A 160 0.67 12.98 -9.38
C HIS A 160 1.72 13.79 -10.15
N ALA A 161 1.87 13.53 -11.45
CA ALA A 161 2.65 14.41 -12.32
C ALA A 161 1.88 15.71 -12.52
N ASN A 162 2.56 16.86 -12.46
CA ASN A 162 2.15 17.97 -13.31
C ASN A 162 2.55 17.58 -14.74
N GLU A 163 1.66 17.75 -15.71
CA GLU A 163 1.86 17.40 -17.12
C GLU A 163 2.99 18.19 -17.82
N ASP A 164 3.73 19.04 -17.11
CA ASP A 164 4.74 19.96 -17.68
C ASP A 164 6.19 19.58 -17.38
N ILE A 165 6.56 18.31 -17.42
CA ILE A 165 7.99 17.96 -17.55
C ILE A 165 8.16 16.95 -18.68
N THR A 166 8.39 17.53 -19.86
CA THR A 166 8.95 16.91 -21.05
C THR A 166 10.21 16.13 -20.70
N LEU A 167 10.31 14.92 -21.26
CA LEU A 167 11.46 14.03 -21.24
C LEU A 167 12.75 14.77 -21.63
N GLU A 168 13.79 14.65 -20.80
CA GLU A 168 15.13 14.16 -21.19
C GLU A 168 16.08 14.26 -19.98
N HIS A 169 16.75 13.15 -19.66
CA HIS A 169 17.85 13.07 -18.68
C HIS A 169 17.55 13.34 -17.19
N TYR A 170 16.74 12.51 -16.53
CA TYR A 170 16.91 12.30 -15.09
C TYR A 170 17.32 10.86 -14.77
N ILE A 171 18.58 10.75 -14.35
CA ILE A 171 19.16 9.59 -13.66
C ILE A 171 18.15 9.14 -12.59
N HIS A 172 17.79 7.85 -12.65
CA HIS A 172 16.79 7.11 -11.88
C HIS A 172 16.81 7.31 -10.34
N LYS A 173 16.59 8.53 -9.84
CA LYS A 173 16.41 8.81 -8.41
C LYS A 173 14.93 9.00 -8.13
N ALA A 174 14.41 8.23 -7.18
CA ALA A 174 13.04 8.38 -6.70
C ALA A 174 12.87 9.80 -6.14
N LYS A 175 11.75 10.45 -6.46
CA LYS A 175 11.39 11.71 -5.81
C LYS A 175 11.01 11.42 -4.37
N VAL A 176 11.64 12.10 -3.41
CA VAL A 176 11.29 11.96 -2.00
C VAL A 176 10.09 12.88 -1.72
N ALA A 177 8.98 12.32 -1.25
CA ALA A 177 7.83 13.11 -0.81
C ALA A 177 8.18 13.86 0.49
N PRO A 178 7.53 15.00 0.81
CA PRO A 178 7.68 15.64 2.11
C PRO A 178 7.42 14.65 3.26
N ASP A 179 8.07 14.86 4.40
CA ASP A 179 7.73 14.11 5.60
C ASP A 179 6.36 14.57 6.11
N LEU A 180 5.39 13.66 6.03
CA LEU A 180 4.00 13.86 6.41
C LEU A 180 3.56 12.87 7.50
N THR A 181 4.52 12.22 8.16
CA THR A 181 4.27 11.14 9.11
C THR A 181 3.38 11.59 10.27
N ASP A 182 3.60 12.78 10.83
CA ASP A 182 2.77 13.37 11.90
C ASP A 182 1.29 13.53 11.49
N TYR A 183 1.04 13.86 10.23
CA TYR A 183 -0.32 14.00 9.71
C TYR A 183 -0.94 12.63 9.44
N LEU A 184 -0.17 11.72 8.83
CA LEU A 184 -0.64 10.38 8.46
C LEU A 184 -0.87 9.49 9.68
N GLU A 185 -0.17 9.71 10.79
CA GLU A 185 -0.39 9.03 12.07
C GLU A 185 -1.84 9.19 12.59
N ARG A 186 -2.59 10.20 12.11
CA ARG A 186 -4.03 10.34 12.40
C ARG A 186 -4.89 9.19 11.89
N PHE A 187 -4.38 8.38 10.94
CA PHE A 187 -5.03 7.16 10.48
C PHE A 187 -4.72 5.93 11.34
N ARG A 188 -3.91 6.06 12.41
CA ARG A 188 -3.57 4.95 13.30
C ARG A 188 -4.85 4.21 13.74
N PRO A 189 -4.95 2.89 13.48
CA PRO A 189 -6.08 2.10 13.95
C PRO A 189 -6.15 2.11 15.48
N PRO A 190 -7.35 2.07 16.08
CA PRO A 190 -7.48 1.96 17.53
C PRO A 190 -6.82 0.67 18.03
N ILE A 191 -6.10 0.77 19.15
CA ILE A 191 -5.50 -0.39 19.83
C ILE A 191 -6.65 -1.30 20.25
N THR A 192 -6.81 -2.44 19.59
CA THR A 192 -7.75 -3.47 20.02
C THR A 192 -7.02 -4.37 21.01
N PRO A 193 -7.40 -4.41 22.30
CA PRO A 193 -6.75 -5.31 23.24
C PRO A 193 -6.95 -6.76 22.79
N THR A 194 -5.85 -7.50 22.66
CA THR A 194 -5.88 -8.94 22.39
C THR A 194 -6.58 -9.63 23.55
N THR A 195 -7.78 -10.17 23.31
CA THR A 195 -8.47 -11.08 24.24
C THR A 195 -7.98 -12.50 24.02
#